data_AF-A0A498NXT0-F1
#
_entry.id   AF-A0A498NXT0-F1
#
_cell.length_a   1.000
_cell.length_b   1.000
_cell.length_c   1.000
_cell.angle_alpha   90.00
_cell.angle_beta   90.00
_cell.angle_gamma   90.00
#
_symmetry.space_group_name_H-M   'P 1'
#
loop_
_entity.id
_entity.type
_entity.pdbx_description
1 polymer ?
#
loop_
_entity_poly.entity_id
_entity_poly.type
_entity_poly.pdbx_seq_one_letter_code
_entity_poly.pdbx_strand_id
1 'polypeptide(L)'
;MGGCSRSRSAAFTQTAGQEVGRCGSGDGAQEPLANSNLPLSQELPGYIAPLPSELAVSVSTDEPHRKRKWQSGSQEDERPSTSYRRAAKRSHREAYVKGPLLGRDGFGSVYAGTRRSDGLPVAINAGYNGAFVLQEGQGRLPLEVALMTLVNSAPACPNILQLLEWFDRPRRYIMILECPVPCQDLETFCEENGRLDESLAKKVLLKLITALKHCESRGVLHRDVKPENLLISTESHDIKLLDFGCGDQLKDSAYKYFAGTLQ
;
A
#
# COMPACT_ATOMS: atom_id res chain seq x y z
N MET A 1 20.99 16.29 13.61
CA MET A 1 21.06 16.67 12.19
C MET A 1 21.40 15.43 11.39
N GLY A 2 20.49 14.98 10.56
CA GLY A 2 20.64 13.78 9.73
C GLY A 2 19.46 13.76 8.78
N GLY A 3 19.53 14.60 7.74
CA GLY A 3 18.49 14.68 6.73
C GLY A 3 18.44 13.37 5.95
N CYS A 4 17.31 12.67 6.02
CA CYS A 4 17.05 11.54 5.14
C CYS A 4 16.95 12.11 3.72
N SER A 5 17.89 11.72 2.87
CA SER A 5 17.98 12.20 1.50
C SER A 5 16.80 11.68 0.68
N ARG A 6 16.25 12.59 -0.14
CA ARG A 6 15.11 12.41 -1.06
C ARG A 6 15.09 11.00 -1.69
N SER A 7 14.12 10.18 -1.31
CA SER A 7 13.87 8.87 -1.94
C SER A 7 12.68 9.01 -2.88
N ARG A 8 12.95 8.89 -4.18
CA ARG A 8 11.91 8.66 -5.21
C ARG A 8 11.28 7.30 -4.92
N SER A 9 9.96 7.22 -4.90
CA SER A 9 9.28 5.92 -4.79
C SER A 9 9.63 5.07 -6.01
N ALA A 10 9.93 3.79 -5.80
CA ALA A 10 10.22 2.82 -6.87
C ALA A 10 8.94 2.42 -7.61
N ALA A 11 8.26 3.38 -8.23
CA ALA A 11 7.05 3.12 -8.97
C ALA A 11 7.30 2.40 -10.31
N PHE A 12 6.30 1.63 -10.72
CA PHE A 12 6.33 0.74 -11.87
C PHE A 12 6.22 1.54 -13.16
N THR A 13 7.34 1.91 -13.76
CA THR A 13 7.30 2.46 -15.13
C THR A 13 7.59 1.33 -16.14
N GLN A 14 6.54 0.77 -16.76
CA GLN A 14 6.68 0.02 -18.01
C GLN A 14 5.88 0.72 -19.10
N THR A 15 6.56 1.56 -19.88
CA THR A 15 6.02 2.06 -21.14
C THR A 15 6.20 1.00 -22.21
N ALA A 16 5.11 0.64 -22.90
CA ALA A 16 5.18 -0.18 -24.09
C ALA A 16 5.90 0.63 -25.19
N GLY A 17 7.07 0.17 -25.62
CA GLY A 17 7.78 0.77 -26.74
C GLY A 17 7.02 0.55 -28.04
N GLN A 18 6.51 1.64 -28.63
CA GLN A 18 6.00 1.65 -30.00
C GLN A 18 6.73 2.77 -30.77
N GLU A 19 7.67 2.38 -31.63
CA GLU A 19 8.24 3.24 -32.66
C GLU A 19 7.18 3.53 -33.73
N VAL A 20 6.85 4.81 -33.97
CA VAL A 20 6.36 5.31 -35.27
C VAL A 20 6.88 6.72 -35.49
N GLY A 21 7.24 7.00 -36.74
CA GLY A 21 8.12 8.07 -37.17
C GLY A 21 7.53 9.48 -37.34
N ARG A 22 8.47 10.34 -37.75
CA ARG A 22 8.54 11.80 -37.93
C ARG A 22 7.42 12.55 -38.70
N CYS A 23 7.48 13.88 -38.45
CA CYS A 23 7.10 15.09 -39.23
C CYS A 23 5.71 15.69 -38.93
N GLY A 24 5.50 16.99 -38.73
CA GLY A 24 6.35 18.20 -38.69
C GLY A 24 5.48 19.47 -38.52
N SER A 25 6.04 20.49 -37.86
CA SER A 25 5.87 21.97 -37.95
C SER A 25 4.51 22.67 -38.14
N GLY A 26 4.24 23.69 -37.30
CA GLY A 26 3.34 24.82 -37.62
C GLY A 26 2.94 25.72 -36.43
N ASP A 27 3.26 27.02 -36.52
CA ASP A 27 3.23 28.11 -35.51
C ASP A 27 1.85 28.65 -35.07
N GLY A 28 1.80 29.45 -33.98
CA GLY A 28 0.88 30.61 -33.89
C GLY A 28 0.26 31.05 -32.54
N ALA A 29 0.99 31.87 -31.77
CA ALA A 29 0.62 33.10 -31.02
C ALA A 29 -0.70 33.33 -30.20
N GLN A 30 -0.47 33.83 -28.96
CA GLN A 30 -1.04 35.01 -28.25
C GLN A 30 -2.46 35.05 -27.58
N GLU A 31 -2.41 35.18 -26.24
CA GLU A 31 -3.31 35.84 -25.25
C GLU A 31 -3.46 37.38 -25.51
N PRO A 32 -4.45 38.17 -24.95
CA PRO A 32 -4.65 38.29 -23.49
C PRO A 32 -6.01 38.77 -22.86
N LEU A 33 -6.13 38.52 -21.54
CA LEU A 33 -6.69 39.34 -20.40
C LEU A 33 -8.17 39.80 -20.33
N ALA A 34 -8.81 39.55 -19.16
CA ALA A 34 -9.50 40.58 -18.34
C ALA A 34 -9.90 40.10 -16.91
N ASN A 35 -9.58 40.93 -15.91
CA ASN A 35 -9.94 40.86 -14.48
C ASN A 35 -11.39 41.31 -14.20
N SER A 36 -11.98 40.85 -13.08
CA SER A 36 -12.72 41.74 -12.15
C SER A 36 -12.81 41.15 -10.72
N ASN A 37 -12.88 42.06 -9.76
CA ASN A 37 -12.64 41.90 -8.31
C ASN A 37 -13.95 41.96 -7.48
N LEU A 38 -14.04 41.12 -6.43
CA LEU A 38 -14.71 41.29 -5.09
C LEU A 38 -16.25 41.47 -4.98
N PRO A 39 -16.91 41.28 -3.79
CA PRO A 39 -16.44 40.81 -2.46
C PRO A 39 -17.30 39.76 -1.68
N LEU A 40 -16.65 39.15 -0.69
CA LEU A 40 -17.02 38.78 0.71
C LEU A 40 -18.36 38.12 1.13
N SER A 41 -18.19 37.12 2.01
CA SER A 41 -19.04 36.65 3.12
C SER A 41 -20.17 35.65 2.83
N GLN A 42 -19.99 34.43 3.34
CA GLN A 42 -21.02 33.73 4.13
C GLN A 42 -20.38 32.59 4.94
N GLU A 43 -20.33 32.78 6.25
CA GLU A 43 -20.04 31.74 7.24
C GLU A 43 -21.24 30.80 7.36
N LEU A 44 -20.99 29.49 7.45
CA LEU A 44 -21.88 28.55 8.12
C LEU A 44 -21.07 27.45 8.86
N PRO A 45 -21.60 26.92 9.97
CA PRO A 45 -20.85 26.42 11.11
C PRO A 45 -20.65 24.89 11.11
N GLY A 46 -19.57 24.40 11.73
CA GLY A 46 -19.40 22.95 11.93
C GLY A 46 -18.15 22.49 12.67
N TYR A 47 -17.48 23.38 13.41
CA TYR A 47 -16.32 23.01 14.23
C TYR A 47 -16.81 22.24 15.48
N ILE A 48 -16.68 20.91 15.47
CA ILE A 48 -16.83 20.08 16.68
C ILE A 48 -15.42 19.83 17.23
N ALA A 49 -15.06 20.64 18.22
CA ALA A 49 -13.96 20.37 19.14
C ALA A 49 -14.38 19.26 20.15
N PRO A 50 -13.41 18.54 20.75
CA PRO A 50 -13.67 17.30 21.48
C PRO A 50 -14.29 17.56 22.86
N LEU A 51 -15.16 16.64 23.29
CA LEU A 51 -15.69 16.63 24.66
C LEU A 51 -14.64 16.06 25.66
N PRO A 52 -14.54 16.64 26.86
CA PRO A 52 -13.59 16.23 27.90
C PRO A 52 -14.06 15.02 28.75
N SER A 53 -13.05 14.36 29.33
CA SER A 53 -13.09 13.29 30.32
C SER A 53 -13.90 13.64 31.57
N GLU A 54 -14.52 12.62 32.17
CA GLU A 54 -14.43 12.22 33.60
C GLU A 54 -15.75 11.57 34.03
N LEU A 55 -15.71 10.26 34.26
CA LEU A 55 -16.22 9.64 35.48
C LEU A 55 -15.57 8.27 35.60
N ALA A 56 -14.48 8.24 36.36
CA ALA A 56 -13.82 7.05 36.81
C ALA A 56 -14.53 6.45 38.04
N VAL A 57 -14.13 5.20 38.33
CA VAL A 57 -14.07 4.51 39.62
C VAL A 57 -15.16 3.45 39.91
N SER A 58 -14.75 2.18 39.78
CA SER A 58 -14.59 1.23 40.90
C SER A 58 -13.97 -0.08 40.36
N VAL A 59 -12.66 -0.30 40.53
CA VAL A 59 -11.97 -1.08 41.58
C VAL A 59 -12.30 -2.59 41.60
N SER A 60 -11.40 -3.36 40.98
CA SER A 60 -10.68 -4.56 41.43
C SER A 60 -11.36 -5.68 42.25
N THR A 61 -11.14 -6.94 41.84
CA THR A 61 -10.38 -7.94 42.63
C THR A 61 -10.08 -9.21 41.83
N ASP A 62 -8.82 -9.65 41.93
CA ASP A 62 -8.29 -10.96 41.52
C ASP A 62 -8.87 -12.13 42.35
N GLU A 63 -9.04 -13.31 41.73
CA GLU A 63 -8.19 -14.51 41.91
C GLU A 63 -8.88 -15.75 41.28
N PRO A 64 -8.11 -16.78 40.89
CA PRO A 64 -8.44 -17.86 39.95
C PRO A 64 -9.14 -19.01 40.68
N HIS A 65 -9.60 -20.04 39.96
CA HIS A 65 -9.48 -21.45 40.37
C HIS A 65 -9.92 -22.42 39.25
N ARG A 66 -9.00 -23.34 38.95
CA ARG A 66 -9.21 -24.80 38.76
C ARG A 66 -9.62 -25.35 37.37
N LYS A 67 -8.59 -25.92 36.74
CA LYS A 67 -8.54 -27.09 35.84
C LYS A 67 -9.81 -27.97 35.85
N ARG A 68 -10.42 -28.16 34.67
CA ARG A 68 -11.21 -29.35 34.34
C ARG A 68 -10.69 -29.99 33.06
N LYS A 69 -10.37 -31.27 33.20
CA LYS A 69 -9.96 -32.24 32.20
C LYS A 69 -11.24 -32.78 31.55
N TRP A 70 -11.37 -32.69 30.23
CA TRP A 70 -12.36 -33.43 29.47
C TRP A 70 -11.67 -34.11 28.29
N GLN A 71 -11.87 -35.41 28.20
CA GLN A 71 -11.41 -36.29 27.14
C GLN A 71 -12.55 -36.58 26.16
N SER A 72 -12.16 -36.72 24.90
CA SER A 72 -12.77 -37.44 23.79
C SER A 72 -14.07 -36.92 23.18
N GLY A 73 -14.01 -36.69 21.86
CA GLY A 73 -15.13 -36.33 21.00
C GLY A 73 -14.61 -35.83 19.66
N SER A 74 -14.05 -36.73 18.85
CA SER A 74 -13.69 -36.46 17.45
C SER A 74 -14.97 -36.33 16.62
N GLN A 75 -15.30 -35.10 16.24
CA GLN A 75 -16.22 -34.78 15.15
C GLN A 75 -15.51 -33.80 14.22
N GLU A 76 -15.38 -34.22 12.97
CA GLU A 76 -14.74 -33.51 11.88
C GLU A 76 -15.58 -32.29 11.50
N ASP A 77 -15.14 -31.09 11.89
CA ASP A 77 -15.64 -29.83 11.35
C ASP A 77 -14.76 -29.41 10.17
N GLU A 78 -15.22 -29.74 8.96
CA GLU A 78 -14.79 -29.14 7.69
C GLU A 78 -15.07 -27.62 7.73
N ARG A 79 -14.06 -26.84 8.15
CA ARG A 79 -13.99 -25.40 7.90
C ARG A 79 -12.97 -25.13 6.79
N PRO A 80 -13.27 -24.24 5.82
CA PRO A 80 -12.37 -23.93 4.74
C PRO A 80 -11.13 -23.25 5.31
N SER A 81 -10.06 -24.04 5.40
CA SER A 81 -8.76 -23.58 5.87
C SER A 81 -8.10 -22.78 4.75
N THR A 82 -8.16 -21.44 4.82
CA THR A 82 -7.12 -20.60 4.20
C THR A 82 -5.84 -20.74 5.01
N SER A 83 -5.30 -21.97 5.04
CA SER A 83 -4.01 -22.24 5.65
C SER A 83 -2.96 -21.76 4.67
N TYR A 84 -2.24 -20.71 5.01
CA TYR A 84 -0.87 -20.47 4.52
C TYR A 84 0.01 -21.61 5.08
N ARG A 85 -0.27 -22.83 4.62
CA ARG A 85 0.52 -24.02 4.93
C ARG A 85 1.91 -23.72 4.40
N ARG A 86 2.93 -23.86 5.25
CA ARG A 86 4.34 -23.85 4.83
C ARG A 86 4.55 -25.02 3.88
N ALA A 87 4.24 -24.81 2.59
CA ALA A 87 4.73 -25.65 1.52
C ALA A 87 6.26 -25.66 1.63
N ALA A 88 6.88 -26.83 1.41
CA ALA A 88 8.33 -26.96 1.36
C ALA A 88 8.89 -25.79 0.53
N LYS A 89 9.71 -24.92 1.14
CA LYS A 89 10.08 -23.60 0.58
C LYS A 89 10.78 -23.78 -0.77
N ARG A 90 10.00 -23.83 -1.85
CA ARG A 90 10.50 -23.73 -3.23
C ARG A 90 11.29 -22.44 -3.32
N SER A 91 12.45 -22.47 -3.98
CA SER A 91 13.22 -21.24 -4.14
C SER A 91 12.41 -20.26 -4.99
N HIS A 92 12.33 -18.98 -4.61
CA HIS A 92 11.65 -17.97 -5.45
C HIS A 92 12.18 -17.99 -6.90
N ARG A 93 13.46 -18.36 -7.12
CA ARG A 93 14.07 -18.47 -8.46
C ARG A 93 13.49 -19.61 -9.30
N GLU A 94 12.99 -20.66 -8.65
CA GLU A 94 12.34 -21.80 -9.29
C GLU A 94 10.87 -21.55 -9.59
N ALA A 95 10.24 -20.61 -8.89
CA ALA A 95 8.83 -20.24 -9.05
C ALA A 95 8.63 -18.99 -9.94
N TYR A 96 9.60 -18.08 -9.97
CA TYR A 96 9.51 -16.79 -10.67
C TYR A 96 10.73 -16.53 -11.56
N VAL A 97 10.48 -15.93 -12.71
CA VAL A 97 11.50 -15.34 -13.58
C VAL A 97 11.63 -13.87 -13.22
N LYS A 98 12.85 -13.42 -12.92
CA LYS A 98 13.14 -12.01 -12.68
C LYS A 98 13.39 -11.30 -14.00
N GLY A 99 12.69 -10.19 -14.22
CA GLY A 99 12.82 -9.30 -15.37
C GLY A 99 13.62 -8.03 -15.06
N PRO A 100 13.41 -6.98 -15.87
CA PRO A 100 14.05 -5.67 -15.69
C PRO A 100 13.78 -5.02 -14.33
N LEU A 101 14.66 -4.11 -13.92
CA LEU A 101 14.42 -3.24 -12.77
C LEU A 101 13.30 -2.26 -13.12
N LEU A 102 12.30 -2.16 -12.26
CA LEU A 102 11.22 -1.18 -12.36
C LEU A 102 11.55 0.08 -11.57
N GLY A 103 12.08 -0.09 -10.37
CA GLY A 103 12.48 1.02 -9.52
C GLY A 103 13.41 0.60 -8.39
N ARG A 104 14.07 1.59 -7.79
CA ARG A 104 14.93 1.43 -6.60
C ARG A 104 14.82 2.67 -5.74
N ASP A 105 14.69 2.45 -4.44
CA ASP A 105 14.58 3.50 -3.44
C ASP A 105 15.35 3.12 -2.16
N GLY A 106 15.15 3.87 -1.07
CA GLY A 106 15.74 3.57 0.23
C GLY A 106 15.22 2.28 0.89
N PHE A 107 14.08 1.75 0.42
CA PHE A 107 13.42 0.59 0.98
C PHE A 107 13.86 -0.71 0.28
N GLY A 108 14.26 -0.63 -0.98
CA GLY A 108 14.73 -1.80 -1.71
C GLY A 108 14.88 -1.62 -3.21
N SER A 109 14.57 -2.69 -3.94
CA SER A 109 14.55 -2.70 -5.40
C SER A 109 13.39 -3.54 -5.89
N VAL A 110 12.62 -2.99 -6.81
CA VAL A 110 11.46 -3.62 -7.43
C VAL A 110 11.81 -4.02 -8.85
N TYR A 111 11.55 -5.27 -9.19
CA TYR A 111 11.79 -5.82 -10.52
C TYR A 111 10.49 -6.33 -11.10
N ALA A 112 10.37 -6.25 -12.42
CA ALA A 112 9.36 -7.00 -13.14
C ALA A 112 9.63 -8.50 -12.94
N GLY A 113 8.60 -9.32 -13.08
CA GLY A 113 8.75 -10.75 -13.04
C GLY A 113 7.58 -11.48 -13.67
N THR A 114 7.78 -12.79 -13.81
CA THR A 114 6.76 -13.68 -14.37
C THR A 114 6.69 -14.93 -13.53
N ARG A 115 5.49 -15.29 -13.06
CA ARG A 115 5.26 -16.55 -12.37
C ARG A 115 5.33 -17.71 -13.37
N ARG A 116 6.15 -18.71 -13.08
CA ARG A 116 6.45 -19.80 -14.03
C ARG A 116 5.29 -20.76 -14.25
N SER A 117 4.38 -20.90 -13.28
CA SER A 117 3.29 -21.87 -13.35
C SER A 117 2.23 -21.52 -14.40
N ASP A 118 2.00 -20.23 -14.63
CA ASP A 118 0.86 -19.73 -15.41
C ASP A 118 1.18 -18.48 -16.24
N GLY A 119 2.42 -17.99 -16.20
CA GLY A 119 2.83 -16.80 -16.96
C GLY A 119 2.35 -15.48 -16.36
N LEU A 120 1.79 -15.46 -15.14
CA LEU A 120 1.25 -14.25 -14.54
C LEU A 120 2.35 -13.18 -14.37
N PRO A 121 2.17 -11.95 -14.89
CA PRO A 121 3.04 -10.82 -14.60
C PRO A 121 2.99 -10.47 -13.11
N VAL A 122 4.17 -10.27 -12.50
CA VAL A 122 4.30 -9.96 -11.07
C VAL A 122 5.37 -8.90 -10.84
N ALA A 123 5.29 -8.25 -9.69
CA ALA A 123 6.40 -7.48 -9.15
C ALA A 123 7.21 -8.32 -8.18
N ILE A 124 8.53 -8.16 -8.21
CA ILE A 124 9.44 -8.75 -7.24
C ILE A 124 10.10 -7.61 -6.46
N ASN A 125 9.54 -7.30 -5.28
CA ASN A 125 10.10 -6.30 -4.38
C ASN A 125 11.09 -6.97 -3.41
N ALA A 126 12.37 -6.57 -3.48
CA ALA A 126 13.41 -7.02 -2.57
C ALA A 126 13.77 -5.90 -1.57
N GLY A 127 13.19 -5.98 -0.37
CA GLY A 127 13.38 -5.00 0.70
C GLY A 127 14.38 -5.44 1.77
N TYR A 128 14.96 -4.48 2.48
CA TYR A 128 15.92 -4.75 3.55
C TYR A 128 15.23 -4.99 4.89
N ASN A 129 15.79 -5.90 5.70
CA ASN A 129 15.24 -6.17 7.02
C ASN A 129 15.42 -4.96 7.94
N GLY A 130 14.32 -4.26 8.24
CA GLY A 130 14.26 -3.18 9.22
C GLY A 130 13.61 -3.64 10.52
N ALA A 131 12.52 -2.97 10.90
CA ALA A 131 11.70 -3.37 12.02
C ALA A 131 11.01 -4.73 11.78
N PHE A 132 10.75 -5.45 12.86
CA PHE A 132 10.01 -6.71 12.84
C PHE A 132 8.88 -6.68 13.85
N VAL A 133 7.81 -7.38 13.53
CA VAL A 133 6.65 -7.58 14.40
C VAL A 133 6.35 -9.06 14.54
N LEU A 134 5.79 -9.44 15.69
CA LEU A 134 5.28 -10.78 15.92
C LEU A 134 3.84 -10.84 15.44
N GLN A 135 3.56 -11.77 14.53
CA GLN A 135 2.22 -12.02 14.02
C GLN A 135 1.78 -13.44 14.42
N GLU A 136 0.59 -13.53 15.00
CA GLU A 136 0.02 -14.81 15.44
C GLU A 136 -0.04 -15.81 14.29
N GLY A 137 0.39 -17.05 14.53
CA GLY A 137 0.44 -18.12 13.52
C GLY A 137 1.55 -18.01 12.47
N GLN A 138 2.22 -16.86 12.32
CA GLN A 138 3.28 -16.66 11.32
C GLN A 138 4.67 -16.40 11.94
N GLY A 139 4.72 -15.96 13.19
CA GLY A 139 5.95 -15.67 13.91
C GLY A 139 6.48 -14.27 13.60
N ARG A 140 7.80 -14.13 13.56
CA ARG A 140 8.45 -12.82 13.35
C ARG A 140 8.49 -12.48 11.86
N LEU A 141 7.90 -11.35 11.49
CA LEU A 141 7.85 -10.84 10.13
C LEU A 141 8.46 -9.44 10.04
N PRO A 142 9.12 -9.08 8.91
CA PRO A 142 9.42 -7.68 8.61
C PRO A 142 8.14 -6.84 8.67
N LEU A 143 8.23 -5.60 9.15
CA LEU A 143 7.07 -4.74 9.36
C LEU A 143 6.21 -4.60 8.09
N GLU A 144 6.83 -4.24 6.95
CA GLU A 144 6.10 -4.09 5.68
C GLU A 144 5.36 -5.38 5.28
N VAL A 145 6.01 -6.54 5.42
CA VAL A 145 5.41 -7.86 5.11
C VAL A 145 4.20 -8.12 6.00
N ALA A 146 4.29 -7.80 7.30
CA ALA A 146 3.19 -7.97 8.23
C ALA A 146 2.01 -7.06 7.89
N LEU A 147 2.26 -5.77 7.63
CA LEU A 147 1.22 -4.81 7.26
C LEU A 147 0.55 -5.22 5.94
N MET A 148 1.34 -5.59 4.92
CA MET A 148 0.83 -6.12 3.65
C MET A 148 -0.03 -7.37 3.84
N THR A 149 0.39 -8.28 4.72
CA THR A 149 -0.39 -9.49 5.03
C THR A 149 -1.73 -9.16 5.70
N LEU A 150 -1.76 -8.19 6.62
CA LEU A 150 -2.98 -7.73 7.28
C LEU A 150 -3.96 -7.10 6.28
N VAL A 151 -3.50 -6.18 5.43
CA VAL A 151 -4.39 -5.51 4.46
C VAL A 151 -4.84 -6.43 3.32
N ASN A 152 -4.08 -7.49 3.01
CA ASN A 152 -4.46 -8.51 2.01
C ASN A 152 -5.29 -9.66 2.59
N SER A 153 -5.52 -9.69 3.91
CA SER A 153 -6.37 -10.71 4.53
C SER A 153 -7.83 -10.54 4.10
N ALA A 154 -8.56 -11.66 3.96
CA ALA A 154 -9.94 -11.64 3.47
C ALA A 154 -10.89 -10.84 4.40
N PRO A 155 -11.91 -10.14 3.87
CA PRO A 155 -12.13 -9.82 2.45
C PRO A 155 -11.03 -8.93 1.83
N ALA A 156 -10.72 -9.16 0.55
CA ALA A 156 -9.73 -8.38 -0.19
C ALA A 156 -10.26 -6.99 -0.59
N CYS A 157 -9.36 -6.01 -0.72
CA CYS A 157 -9.67 -4.67 -1.23
C CYS A 157 -9.07 -4.50 -2.64
N PRO A 158 -9.87 -4.15 -3.67
CA PRO A 158 -9.36 -3.99 -5.04
C PRO A 158 -8.42 -2.79 -5.18
N ASN A 159 -8.51 -1.81 -4.28
CA ASN A 159 -7.73 -0.56 -4.30
C ASN A 159 -6.42 -0.63 -3.50
N ILE A 160 -6.00 -1.81 -3.08
CA ILE A 160 -4.70 -2.06 -2.46
C ILE A 160 -3.95 -3.07 -3.31
N LEU A 161 -2.65 -2.86 -3.49
CA LEU A 161 -1.81 -3.78 -4.25
C LEU A 161 -1.72 -5.14 -3.56
N GLN A 162 -1.98 -6.19 -4.32
CA GLN A 162 -2.08 -7.54 -3.79
C GLN A 162 -0.70 -8.15 -3.49
N LEU A 163 -0.52 -8.62 -2.25
CA LEU A 163 0.58 -9.51 -1.88
C LEU A 163 0.22 -10.95 -2.26
N LEU A 164 0.97 -11.55 -3.17
CA LEU A 164 0.75 -12.92 -3.64
C LEU A 164 1.53 -13.94 -2.79
N GLU A 165 2.80 -13.65 -2.52
CA GLU A 165 3.69 -14.52 -1.74
C GLU A 165 4.86 -13.69 -1.20
N TRP A 166 5.56 -14.19 -0.18
CA TRP A 166 6.83 -13.60 0.26
C TRP A 166 7.84 -14.67 0.69
N PHE A 167 9.12 -14.31 0.63
CA PHE A 167 10.24 -15.17 0.96
C PHE A 167 11.19 -14.49 1.94
N ASP A 168 11.51 -15.19 3.02
CA ASP A 168 12.54 -14.80 3.97
C ASP A 168 13.94 -15.15 3.42
N ARG A 169 14.90 -14.21 3.53
CA ARG A 169 16.29 -14.40 3.12
C ARG A 169 17.23 -13.79 4.18
N PRO A 170 18.51 -14.22 4.21
CA PRO A 170 19.50 -13.56 5.06
C PRO A 170 19.57 -12.06 4.75
N ARG A 171 19.24 -11.23 5.74
CA ARG A 171 19.30 -9.75 5.73
C ARG A 171 18.31 -9.03 4.80
N ARG A 172 17.39 -9.72 4.14
CA ARG A 172 16.38 -9.12 3.26
C ARG A 172 15.14 -9.99 3.16
N TYR A 173 14.02 -9.42 2.76
CA TYR A 173 12.85 -10.18 2.32
C TYR A 173 12.60 -9.98 0.83
N ILE A 174 11.79 -10.86 0.24
CA ILE A 174 11.32 -10.74 -1.13
C ILE A 174 9.80 -10.85 -1.09
N MET A 175 9.09 -9.83 -1.55
CA MET A 175 7.65 -9.90 -1.78
C MET A 175 7.36 -10.10 -3.27
N ILE A 176 6.39 -10.94 -3.55
CA ILE A 176 5.79 -11.11 -4.87
C ILE A 176 4.44 -10.40 -4.83
N LEU A 177 4.30 -9.36 -5.65
CA LEU A 177 3.11 -8.52 -5.71
C LEU A 177 2.43 -8.71 -7.07
N GLU A 178 1.14 -8.41 -7.15
CA GLU A 178 0.50 -8.23 -8.45
C GLU A 178 1.20 -7.12 -9.25
N CYS A 179 1.17 -7.22 -10.58
CA CYS A 179 1.67 -6.19 -11.47
C CYS A 179 0.59 -5.90 -12.52
N PRO A 180 -0.29 -4.92 -12.28
CA PRO A 180 -1.27 -4.50 -13.27
C PRO A 180 -0.55 -4.01 -14.53
N VAL A 181 -1.06 -4.33 -15.72
CA VAL A 181 -0.51 -3.86 -16.99
C VAL A 181 -1.67 -3.55 -17.94
N PRO A 182 -1.69 -2.38 -18.61
CA PRO A 182 -0.77 -1.25 -18.44
C PRO A 182 -1.06 -0.46 -17.15
N CYS A 183 -0.01 -0.03 -16.45
CA CYS A 183 -0.11 0.88 -15.31
C CYS A 183 1.15 1.76 -15.17
N GLN A 184 1.00 2.87 -14.45
CA GLN A 184 2.08 3.73 -14.00
C GLN A 184 1.71 4.37 -12.65
N ASP A 185 2.64 5.01 -11.95
CA ASP A 185 2.28 5.81 -10.78
C ASP A 185 1.55 7.10 -11.16
N LEU A 186 0.78 7.61 -10.19
CA LEU A 186 -0.04 8.79 -10.39
C LEU A 186 0.80 10.06 -10.56
N GLU A 187 2.01 10.13 -10.00
CA GLU A 187 2.93 11.26 -10.25
C GLU A 187 3.29 11.32 -11.73
N THR A 188 3.88 10.25 -12.27
CA THR A 188 4.22 10.12 -13.69
C THR A 188 3.01 10.36 -14.59
N PHE A 189 1.84 9.83 -14.23
CA PHE A 189 0.61 10.09 -14.98
C PHE A 189 0.26 11.58 -15.06
N CYS A 190 0.42 12.32 -13.95
CA CYS A 190 0.18 13.77 -13.92
C CYS A 190 1.28 14.55 -14.66
N GLU A 191 2.54 14.10 -14.62
CA GLU A 191 3.63 14.72 -15.38
C GLU A 191 3.38 14.63 -16.89
N GLU A 192 2.89 13.48 -17.37
CA GLU A 192 2.63 13.24 -18.79
C GLU A 192 1.33 13.88 -19.30
N ASN A 193 0.27 13.90 -18.48
CA ASN A 193 -1.07 14.31 -18.90
C ASN A 193 -1.49 15.67 -18.34
N GLY A 194 -0.67 16.28 -17.50
CA GLY A 194 -1.00 17.49 -16.75
C GLY A 194 -1.91 17.20 -15.55
N ARG A 195 -2.60 18.23 -15.07
CA ARG A 195 -3.48 18.13 -13.90
C ARG A 195 -4.69 17.26 -14.22
N LEU A 196 -5.05 16.39 -13.29
CA LEU A 196 -6.30 15.63 -13.37
C LEU A 196 -7.48 16.61 -13.42
N ASP A 197 -8.43 16.35 -14.32
CA ASP A 197 -9.73 17.02 -14.25
C ASP A 197 -10.48 16.63 -12.97
N GLU A 198 -11.46 17.44 -12.56
CA GLU A 198 -12.18 17.21 -11.31
C GLU A 198 -12.92 15.86 -11.27
N SER A 199 -13.38 15.37 -12.42
CA SER A 199 -14.11 14.10 -12.53
C SER A 199 -13.19 12.92 -12.24
N LEU A 200 -12.01 12.91 -12.83
CA LEU A 200 -10.97 11.91 -12.64
C LEU A 200 -10.39 12.02 -11.23
N ALA A 201 -10.07 13.23 -10.76
CA ALA A 201 -9.59 13.47 -9.40
C ALA A 201 -10.58 12.92 -8.36
N LYS A 202 -11.88 13.16 -8.54
CA LYS A 202 -12.94 12.63 -7.67
C LYS A 202 -12.95 11.10 -7.66
N LYS A 203 -12.82 10.44 -8.83
CA LYS A 203 -12.77 8.97 -8.92
C LYS A 203 -11.54 8.40 -8.19
N VAL A 204 -10.38 9.01 -8.39
CA VAL A 204 -9.12 8.61 -7.73
C VAL A 204 -9.25 8.76 -6.21
N LEU A 205 -9.72 9.91 -5.73
CA LEU A 205 -9.89 10.17 -4.30
C LEU A 205 -10.88 9.20 -3.64
N LEU A 206 -12.00 8.88 -4.28
CA LEU A 206 -12.97 7.92 -3.74
C LEU A 206 -12.37 6.51 -3.57
N LYS A 207 -11.59 6.06 -4.56
CA LYS A 207 -10.88 4.77 -4.50
C LYS A 207 -9.78 4.79 -3.43
N LEU A 208 -9.05 5.89 -3.30
CA LEU A 208 -8.03 6.07 -2.26
C LEU A 208 -8.66 6.03 -0.86
N ILE A 209 -9.76 6.75 -0.64
CA ILE A 209 -10.48 6.72 0.65
C ILE A 209 -10.97 5.30 0.96
N THR A 210 -11.43 4.57 -0.05
CA THR A 210 -11.83 3.16 0.10
C THR A 210 -10.65 2.29 0.54
N ALA A 211 -9.47 2.46 -0.06
CA ALA A 211 -8.24 1.77 0.36
C ALA A 211 -7.84 2.13 1.79
N LEU A 212 -7.88 3.41 2.17
CA LEU A 212 -7.47 3.87 3.50
C LEU A 212 -8.42 3.40 4.60
N LYS A 213 -9.74 3.41 4.35
CA LYS A 213 -10.72 2.82 5.27
C LYS A 213 -10.52 1.32 5.44
N HIS A 214 -10.13 0.64 4.36
CA HIS A 214 -9.76 -0.77 4.46
C HIS A 214 -8.52 -0.96 5.33
N CYS A 215 -7.46 -0.18 5.13
CA CYS A 215 -6.27 -0.20 6.01
C CYS A 215 -6.64 0.01 7.48
N GLU A 216 -7.46 1.02 7.77
CA GLU A 216 -7.96 1.33 9.11
C GLU A 216 -8.70 0.13 9.72
N SER A 217 -9.61 -0.49 8.97
CA SER A 217 -10.35 -1.69 9.43
C SER A 217 -9.46 -2.90 9.72
N ARG A 218 -8.22 -2.90 9.20
CA ARG A 218 -7.20 -3.92 9.42
C ARG A 218 -6.19 -3.54 10.48
N GLY A 219 -6.39 -2.42 11.18
CA GLY A 219 -5.46 -1.89 12.16
C GLY A 219 -4.13 -1.48 11.54
N VAL A 220 -4.14 -0.97 10.30
CA VAL A 220 -2.95 -0.54 9.58
C VAL A 220 -3.04 0.95 9.26
N LEU A 221 -1.99 1.69 9.61
CA LEU A 221 -1.80 3.08 9.24
C LEU A 221 -0.70 3.19 8.18
N HIS A 222 -1.03 3.73 6.99
CA HIS A 222 -0.11 3.79 5.85
C HIS A 222 1.05 4.78 6.04
N ARG A 223 0.77 5.98 6.57
CA ARG A 223 1.69 7.09 6.83
C ARG A 223 2.44 7.73 5.65
N ASP A 224 2.44 7.14 4.46
CA ASP A 224 3.10 7.74 3.27
C ASP A 224 2.17 7.77 2.05
N VAL A 225 1.02 8.43 2.18
CA VAL A 225 0.06 8.59 1.08
C VAL A 225 0.50 9.76 0.20
N LYS A 226 0.85 9.46 -1.05
CA LYS A 226 1.33 10.41 -2.05
C LYS A 226 1.13 9.86 -3.47
N PRO A 227 1.12 10.70 -4.52
CA PRO A 227 0.90 10.23 -5.90
C PRO A 227 1.83 9.10 -6.34
N GLU A 228 3.09 9.11 -5.90
CA GLU A 228 4.08 8.09 -6.23
C GLU A 228 3.74 6.70 -5.67
N ASN A 229 2.94 6.65 -4.60
CA ASN A 229 2.50 5.42 -3.96
C ASN A 229 1.10 4.99 -4.42
N LEU A 230 0.62 5.52 -5.56
CA LEU A 230 -0.64 5.14 -6.18
C LEU A 230 -0.35 4.68 -7.61
N LEU A 231 -0.54 3.38 -7.90
CA LEU A 231 -0.60 2.93 -9.29
C LEU A 231 -1.95 3.31 -9.87
N ILE A 232 -1.95 3.79 -11.11
CA ILE A 232 -3.13 4.03 -11.92
C ILE A 232 -3.05 3.18 -13.19
N SER A 233 -4.13 2.47 -13.52
CA SER A 233 -4.29 1.85 -14.84
C SER A 233 -4.58 2.92 -15.88
N THR A 234 -3.80 2.96 -16.95
CA THR A 234 -3.99 3.92 -18.05
C THR A 234 -5.21 3.59 -18.92
N GLU A 235 -5.78 2.40 -18.78
CA GLU A 235 -7.00 1.99 -19.48
C GLU A 235 -8.26 2.26 -18.64
N SER A 236 -8.30 1.80 -17.39
CA SER A 236 -9.52 1.88 -16.56
C SER A 236 -9.56 3.06 -15.59
N HIS A 237 -8.42 3.73 -15.36
CA HIS A 237 -8.23 4.69 -14.27
C HIS A 237 -8.59 4.11 -12.90
N ASP A 238 -8.46 2.79 -12.73
CA ASP A 238 -8.41 2.16 -11.40
C ASP A 238 -7.09 2.45 -10.73
N ILE A 239 -7.16 2.67 -9.42
CA ILE A 239 -5.98 2.91 -8.60
C ILE A 239 -5.77 1.81 -7.58
N LYS A 240 -4.51 1.59 -7.26
CA LYS A 240 -4.04 0.69 -6.21
C LYS A 240 -3.00 1.39 -5.34
N LEU A 241 -3.24 1.41 -4.04
CA LEU A 241 -2.30 1.90 -3.03
C LEU A 241 -1.14 0.91 -2.87
N LEU A 242 0.07 1.47 -2.83
CA LEU A 242 1.36 0.76 -2.78
C LEU A 242 2.11 1.12 -1.50
N ASP A 243 3.14 0.33 -1.21
CA ASP A 243 4.24 0.69 -0.29
C ASP A 243 3.83 0.99 1.16
N PHE A 244 3.80 -0.07 1.96
CA PHE A 244 3.58 0.02 3.40
C PHE A 244 4.90 0.07 4.19
N GLY A 245 6.03 0.38 3.54
CA GLY A 245 7.36 0.45 4.15
C GLY A 245 7.47 1.51 5.25
N CYS A 246 6.72 2.60 5.11
CA CYS A 246 6.58 3.65 6.11
C CYS A 246 5.42 3.41 7.10
N GLY A 247 4.65 2.34 6.93
CA GLY A 247 3.43 2.10 7.70
C GLY A 247 3.68 1.73 9.16
N ASP A 248 2.59 1.62 9.93
CA ASP A 248 2.60 1.16 11.32
C ASP A 248 1.29 0.46 11.64
N GLN A 249 1.25 -0.26 12.77
CA GLN A 249 -0.01 -0.71 13.33
C GLN A 249 -0.79 0.50 13.86
N LEU A 250 -2.08 0.55 13.56
CA LEU A 250 -3.00 1.58 14.06
C LEU A 250 -3.10 1.47 15.58
N LYS A 251 -3.04 2.60 16.27
CA LYS A 251 -3.14 2.65 17.73
C LYS A 251 -3.78 3.97 18.17
N ASP A 252 -4.47 3.93 19.31
CA ASP A 252 -5.13 5.12 19.88
C ASP A 252 -4.14 6.06 20.58
N SER A 253 -2.95 5.56 20.93
CA SER A 253 -1.88 6.37 21.52
C SER A 253 -1.19 7.25 20.46
N ALA A 254 -0.69 8.42 20.88
CA ALA A 254 0.03 9.32 19.98
C ALA A 254 1.23 8.65 19.28
N TYR A 255 1.39 8.92 17.99
CA TYR A 255 2.61 8.58 17.25
C TYR A 255 3.67 9.65 17.51
N LYS A 256 4.83 9.24 18.05
CA LYS A 256 5.93 10.15 18.42
C LYS A 256 6.94 10.39 17.29
N TYR A 257 6.84 9.60 16.21
CA TYR A 257 7.78 9.62 15.10
C TYR A 257 7.01 9.62 13.78
N PHE A 258 7.47 10.46 12.86
CA PHE A 258 7.02 10.48 11.48
C PHE A 258 8.05 9.73 10.62
N ALA A 259 7.56 8.83 9.74
CA ALA A 259 8.38 8.00 8.87
C ALA A 259 8.10 8.24 7.37
N GLY A 260 7.04 8.98 7.04
CA GLY A 260 6.66 9.27 5.66
C GLY A 260 7.50 10.37 5.03
N THR A 261 7.07 10.81 3.84
CA THR A 261 7.71 11.87 3.08
C THR A 261 7.46 13.23 3.71
N LEU A 262 8.52 13.98 4.02
CA LEU A 262 8.42 15.40 4.39
C LEU A 262 8.31 16.20 3.08
N GLN A 263 7.14 16.79 2.83
CA GLN A 263 6.95 17.79 1.79
C GLN A 263 7.24 19.20 2.34
#